data_AF-A0A4S3KD34-F1
#
_entry.id   AF-A0A4S3KD34-F1
#
_cell.length_a   1.000
_cell.length_b   1.000
_cell.length_c   1.000
_cell.angle_alpha   90.00
_cell.angle_beta   90.00
_cell.angle_gamma   90.00
#
_symmetry.space_group_name_H-M   'P 1'
#
loop_
_entity.id
_entity.type
_entity.pdbx_description
1 polymer ?
#
loop_
_entity_poly.entity_id
_entity_poly.type
_entity_poly.pdbx_seq_one_letter_code
_entity_poly.pdbx_strand_id
1 'polypeptide(L)'
;MSGQKKTAGTFELIGYSVDELRSHLERQFLKGMSWGNMGAWHVDHIVPVSSFTITGPDDPELRRAWALPNLRPLWAADNIAKRDKRVTLL
;
A
#
# COMPACT_ATOMS: atom_id res chain seq x y z
N MET A 1 3.94 31.40 1.77
CA MET A 1 5.06 30.54 1.32
C MET A 1 5.60 29.88 2.57
N SER A 2 5.67 28.56 2.77
CA SER A 2 5.54 27.38 1.90
C SER A 2 5.18 26.23 2.85
N GLY A 3 4.16 25.44 2.54
CA GLY A 3 3.80 24.27 3.35
C GLY A 3 4.93 23.24 3.34
N GLN A 4 5.37 22.80 4.53
CA GLN A 4 6.39 21.76 4.69
C GLN A 4 5.94 20.47 3.99
N LYS A 5 6.62 20.08 2.90
CA LYS A 5 6.48 18.76 2.29
C LYS A 5 7.21 17.73 3.15
N LYS A 6 6.54 17.21 4.20
CA LYS A 6 7.00 16.04 4.95
C LYS A 6 6.64 14.77 4.19
N THR A 7 7.34 14.47 3.10
CA THR A 7 7.22 13.17 2.41
C THR A 7 8.52 12.37 2.43
N ALA A 8 9.65 12.99 2.78
CA ALA A 8 10.97 12.35 2.77
C ALA A 8 11.04 11.15 3.73
N GLY A 9 10.63 11.32 5.00
CA GLY A 9 10.86 10.30 6.03
C GLY A 9 10.23 8.93 5.76
N THR A 10 8.98 8.87 5.26
CA THR A 10 8.29 7.59 5.06
C THR A 10 8.84 6.78 3.89
N PHE A 11 9.13 7.44 2.76
CA PHE A 11 9.68 6.77 1.57
C PHE A 11 11.16 6.39 1.75
N GLU A 12 11.93 7.19 2.51
CA GLU A 12 13.27 6.82 2.99
C GLU A 12 13.24 5.57 3.88
N LEU A 13 12.21 5.44 4.72
CA LEU A 13 12.06 4.31 5.63
C LEU A 13 11.74 2.98 4.93
N ILE A 14 11.01 3.02 3.81
CA ILE A 14 10.52 1.82 3.12
C ILE A 14 11.30 1.47 1.85
N GLY A 15 12.12 2.41 1.35
CA GLY A 15 13.14 2.13 0.33
C GLY A 15 12.66 2.18 -1.12
N TYR A 16 11.59 2.93 -1.41
CA TYR A 16 11.14 3.21 -2.77
C TYR A 16 10.56 4.62 -2.85
N SER A 17 10.46 5.18 -4.05
CA SER A 17 9.90 6.49 -4.33
C SER A 17 8.38 6.47 -4.54
N VAL A 18 7.74 7.64 -4.47
CA VAL A 18 6.32 7.78 -4.81
C VAL A 18 6.03 7.29 -6.23
N ASP A 19 6.93 7.55 -7.18
CA ASP A 19 6.73 7.17 -8.58
C ASP A 19 6.83 5.66 -8.81
N GLU A 20 7.71 4.98 -8.06
CA GLU A 20 7.75 3.52 -8.05
C GLU A 20 6.47 2.91 -7.47
N LEU A 21 5.93 3.49 -6.39
CA LEU A 21 4.63 3.07 -5.84
C LEU A 21 3.51 3.26 -6.84
N ARG A 22 3.43 4.43 -7.49
CA ARG A 22 2.39 4.70 -8.50
C ARG A 22 2.50 3.72 -9.65
N SER A 23 3.70 3.56 -10.22
CA SER A 23 3.95 2.60 -11.29
C SER A 23 3.58 1.18 -10.89
N HIS A 24 3.88 0.78 -9.65
CA HIS A 24 3.55 -0.54 -9.12
C HIS A 24 2.03 -0.77 -8.95
N LEU A 25 1.30 0.21 -8.44
CA LEU A 25 -0.15 0.11 -8.28
C LEU A 25 -0.86 0.13 -9.63
N GLU A 26 -0.44 1.00 -10.55
CA GLU A 26 -1.07 1.15 -11.86
C GLU A 26 -0.97 -0.11 -12.72
N ARG A 27 0.17 -0.82 -12.66
CA ARG A 27 0.34 -2.13 -13.33
C ARG A 27 -0.62 -3.22 -12.85
N GLN A 28 -1.25 -3.03 -11.69
CA GLN A 28 -2.15 -3.99 -11.07
C GLN A 28 -3.62 -3.54 -11.12
N PHE A 29 -3.94 -2.42 -11.79
CA PHE A 29 -5.30 -1.93 -11.89
C PHE A 29 -6.24 -2.96 -12.53
N LEU A 30 -7.35 -3.22 -11.83
CA LEU A 30 -8.44 -4.03 -12.33
C LEU A 30 -9.28 -3.24 -13.32
N LYS A 31 -10.12 -3.94 -14.09
CA LYS A 31 -11.04 -3.31 -15.05
C LYS A 31 -11.84 -2.18 -14.40
N GLY A 32 -11.69 -0.97 -14.94
CA GLY A 32 -12.39 0.23 -14.46
C GLY A 32 -11.64 1.03 -13.39
N MET A 33 -10.50 0.56 -12.88
CA MET A 33 -9.65 1.36 -12.02
C MET A 33 -8.85 2.39 -12.82
N SER A 34 -8.69 3.57 -12.24
CA SER A 34 -7.81 4.62 -12.75
C SER A 34 -7.36 5.52 -11.61
N TRP A 35 -6.36 6.36 -11.84
CA TRP A 35 -6.03 7.41 -10.89
C TRP A 35 -7.18 8.42 -10.69
N GLY A 36 -8.05 8.60 -11.69
CA GLY A 36 -9.18 9.53 -11.65
C GLY A 36 -10.32 9.10 -10.72
N ASN A 37 -10.40 7.81 -10.36
CA ASN A 37 -11.35 7.29 -9.38
C ASN A 37 -10.68 6.76 -8.12
N MET A 38 -9.50 7.30 -7.77
CA MET A 38 -8.87 7.03 -6.48
C MET A 38 -9.83 7.42 -5.34
N GLY A 39 -10.06 6.49 -4.41
CA GLY A 39 -11.14 6.55 -3.42
C GLY A 39 -12.28 5.56 -3.68
N ALA A 40 -12.53 5.18 -4.94
CA ALA A 40 -13.37 4.02 -5.25
C ALA A 40 -12.60 2.71 -5.03
N TRP A 41 -11.27 2.76 -5.18
CA TRP A 41 -10.34 1.70 -4.81
C TRP A 41 -9.35 2.22 -3.74
N HIS A 42 -8.81 1.30 -2.96
CA HIS A 42 -7.86 1.53 -1.86
C HIS A 42 -6.53 0.82 -2.14
N VAL A 43 -5.46 1.28 -1.48
CA VAL A 43 -4.22 0.51 -1.38
C VAL A 43 -4.42 -0.58 -0.31
N ASP A 44 -4.45 -1.83 -0.74
CA ASP A 44 -4.60 -3.01 0.10
C ASP A 44 -3.22 -3.59 0.44
N HIS A 45 -3.08 -4.02 1.69
CA HIS A 45 -1.97 -4.84 2.14
C HIS A 45 -2.35 -6.32 1.97
N ILE A 46 -1.70 -7.01 1.03
CA ILE A 46 -1.97 -8.42 0.71
C ILE A 46 -1.84 -9.28 1.97
N VAL A 47 -0.72 -9.14 2.66
CA VAL A 47 -0.55 -9.52 4.06
C VAL A 47 -0.95 -8.32 4.91
N PRO A 48 -2.04 -8.41 5.69
CA PRO A 48 -2.51 -7.30 6.52
C PRO A 48 -1.43 -6.85 7.51
N VAL A 49 -1.39 -5.54 7.79
CA VAL A 49 -0.47 -4.96 8.77
C VAL A 49 -0.63 -5.61 10.15
N SER A 50 -1.85 -6.03 10.52
CA SER A 50 -2.12 -6.76 11.78
C SER A 50 -1.45 -8.12 11.89
N SER A 51 -0.92 -8.68 10.78
CA SER A 51 -0.13 -9.92 10.80
C SER A 51 1.35 -9.69 11.16
N PHE A 52 1.79 -8.44 11.29
CA PHE A 52 3.17 -8.09 11.60
C PHE A 52 3.29 -7.56 13.03
N THR A 53 4.43 -7.81 13.66
CA THR A 53 4.79 -7.21 14.96
C THR A 53 5.78 -6.10 14.71
N ILE A 54 5.27 -4.87 14.56
CA ILE A 54 6.09 -3.68 14.30
C ILE A 54 6.30 -2.93 15.61
N THR A 55 7.55 -2.83 16.02
CA THR A 55 7.94 -2.22 17.30
C THR A 55 8.53 -0.82 17.15
N GLY A 56 8.89 -0.42 15.92
CA GLY A 56 9.49 0.89 15.66
C GLY A 56 9.75 1.15 14.18
N PRO A 57 10.30 2.34 13.85
CA PRO A 57 10.60 2.74 12.48
C PRO A 57 11.73 1.92 11.83
N ASP A 58 12.68 1.42 12.61
CA ASP A 58 13.80 0.61 12.13
C ASP A 58 13.47 -0.90 12.04
N ASP A 59 12.22 -1.28 12.34
CA ASP A 59 11.79 -2.66 12.37
C ASP A 59 11.74 -3.26 10.94
N PRO A 60 12.42 -4.38 10.66
CA PRO A 60 12.34 -5.03 9.35
C PRO A 60 10.92 -5.46 8.96
N GLU A 61 10.05 -5.74 9.94
CA GLU A 61 8.63 -6.07 9.70
C GLU A 61 7.88 -4.89 9.07
N LEU A 62 8.23 -3.65 9.43
CA LEU A 62 7.65 -2.46 8.83
C LEU A 62 7.97 -2.37 7.33
N ARG A 63 9.23 -2.59 6.97
CA ARG A 63 9.64 -2.62 5.55
C ARG A 63 8.93 -3.72 4.79
N ARG A 64 8.71 -4.89 5.40
CA ARG A 64 7.95 -6.00 4.78
C ARG A 64 6.48 -5.66 4.61
N ALA A 65 5.85 -5.07 5.62
CA ALA A 65 4.45 -4.67 5.57
C ALA A 65 4.21 -3.65 4.45
N TRP A 66 5.11 -2.68 4.29
CA TRP A 66 5.00 -1.62 3.30
C TRP A 66 5.73 -1.90 1.98
N ALA A 67 6.36 -3.06 1.80
CA ALA A 67 7.08 -3.38 0.57
C ALA A 67 6.12 -3.38 -0.63
N LEU A 68 6.58 -2.90 -1.80
CA LEU A 68 5.78 -2.90 -3.02
C LEU A 68 5.09 -4.25 -3.29
N PRO A 69 5.76 -5.42 -3.21
CA PRO A 69 5.09 -6.71 -3.45
C PRO A 69 3.94 -7.04 -2.49
N ASN A 70 3.85 -6.37 -1.33
CA ASN A 70 2.75 -6.51 -0.39
C ASN A 70 1.61 -5.51 -0.64
N LEU A 71 1.79 -4.52 -1.52
CA LEU A 71 0.81 -3.48 -1.83
C LEU A 71 0.16 -3.73 -3.19
N ARG A 72 -1.17 -3.62 -3.24
CA ARG A 72 -1.95 -3.70 -4.49
C ARG A 72 -3.13 -2.72 -4.47
N PRO A 73 -3.66 -2.32 -5.63
CA PRO A 73 -4.97 -1.71 -5.69
C PRO A 73 -6.05 -2.77 -5.46
N LEU A 74 -7.08 -2.42 -4.69
CA LEU A 74 -8.26 -3.25 -4.50
C LEU A 74 -9.49 -2.35 -4.39
N TRP A 75 -10.64 -2.77 -4.94
CA TRP A 75 -11.86 -1.98 -4.79
C TRP A 75 -12.19 -1.79 -3.32
N ALA A 76 -12.69 -0.61 -2.95
CA ALA A 76 -12.96 -0.28 -1.55
C ALA A 76 -13.89 -1.30 -0.89
N ALA A 77 -14.94 -1.73 -1.59
CA ALA A 77 -15.87 -2.75 -1.14
C ALA A 77 -15.17 -4.09 -0.86
N ASP A 78 -14.32 -4.54 -1.78
CA ASP A 78 -13.56 -5.79 -1.65
C ASP A 78 -12.55 -5.71 -0.50
N ASN A 79 -11.87 -4.57 -0.35
CA ASN A 79 -10.93 -4.34 0.74
C ASN A 79 -11.63 -4.36 2.12
N ILE A 80 -12.78 -3.70 2.22
CA ILE A 80 -13.61 -3.71 3.44
C ILE A 80 -14.10 -5.12 3.76
N ALA A 81 -14.55 -5.88 2.75
CA ALA A 81 -14.99 -7.25 2.92
C ALA A 81 -13.84 -8.19 3.34
N LYS A 82 -12.65 -8.00 2.77
CA LYS A 82 -11.42 -8.75 3.07
C LYS A 82 -11.00 -8.61 4.54
N ARG A 83 -11.15 -7.41 5.13
CA ARG A 83 -10.67 -7.09 6.49
C ARG A 83 -9.18 -7.43 6.63
N ASP A 84 -8.82 -8.19 7.64
CA ASP A 84 -7.48 -8.69 7.97
C ASP A 84 -7.23 -10.11 7.43
N LYS A 85 -8.02 -10.58 6.47
CA LYS A 85 -7.82 -11.90 5.88
C LYS A 85 -6.86 -11.83 4.70
N ARG A 86 -6.05 -12.87 4.54
CA ARG A 86 -5.31 -13.09 3.29
C ARG A 86 -6.24 -13.77 2.30
N VAL A 87 -6.35 -13.20 1.10
CA VAL A 87 -7.11 -13.80 0.00
C VAL A 87 -6.10 -14.49 -0.90
N THR A 88 -5.99 -15.81 -0.77
CA THR A 88 -5.22 -16.64 -1.70
C THR A 88 -6.16 -17.11 -2.79
N LEU A 89 -5.78 -16.94 -4.06
CA LEU A 89 -6.41 -17.68 -5.15
C LEU A 89 -5.96 -19.14 -4.97
N LEU A 90 -6.91 -20.02 -4.66
CA LEU A 90 -6.75 -21.47 -4.75
C LEU A 90 -7.19 -21.92 -6.15
#